data_AF-A0A413UEQ1-F1
#
_entry.id   AF-A0A413UEQ1-F1
#
_cell.length_a   1.000
_cell.length_b   1.000
_cell.length_c   1.000
_cell.angle_alpha   90.00
_cell.angle_beta   90.00
_cell.angle_gamma   90.00
#
_symmetry.space_group_name_H-M   'P 1'
#
loop_
_entity.id
_entity.type
_entity.pdbx_description
1 polymer ?
#
loop_
_entity_poly.entity_id
_entity_poly.type
_entity_poly.pdbx_seq_one_letter_code
_entity_poly.pdbx_strand_id
1 'polypeptide(L)'
;MYIQYDGLKYDYEYMVHQIIQNIEVTDQKSTDEKEDTTNSTSNSTTNSSDNSSDTPTTTPSTSTPSPTTGEKNALRTAREYLNFSAFSYTGLIKQLEYEGYLTEEATYAADNCNANWNEQAAKSAKEYLNVSSFSRQELINQLIYEGYTQEQAEYGVTQNGY
;
A
#
# COMPACT_ATOMS: atom_id res chain seq x y z
N MET A 1 6.09 -40.70 2.00
CA MET A 1 5.25 -40.21 3.11
C MET A 1 4.90 -38.77 2.78
N TYR A 2 3.75 -38.53 2.16
CA TYR A 2 3.31 -37.18 1.78
C TYR A 2 2.54 -36.58 2.95
N ILE A 3 2.94 -35.39 3.38
CA ILE A 3 2.12 -34.55 4.25
C ILE A 3 1.17 -33.74 3.35
N GLN A 4 -0.13 -34.01 3.48
CA GLN A 4 -1.16 -33.23 2.81
C GLN A 4 -1.30 -31.88 3.52
N TYR A 5 -1.04 -30.80 2.79
CA TYR A 5 -1.45 -29.46 3.17
C TYR A 5 -2.88 -29.27 2.69
N ASP A 6 -3.86 -29.60 3.55
CA ASP A 6 -5.25 -29.21 3.31
C ASP A 6 -5.36 -27.69 3.42
N GLY A 7 -5.72 -27.05 2.30
CA GLY A 7 -5.63 -25.61 2.14
C GLY A 7 -6.71 -24.86 2.90
N LEU A 8 -6.33 -24.14 3.96
CA LEU A 8 -7.14 -23.06 4.53
C LEU A 8 -6.81 -21.75 3.83
N LYS A 9 -7.35 -21.60 2.62
CA LYS A 9 -7.42 -20.31 1.92
C LYS A 9 -8.50 -19.48 2.59
N TYR A 10 -8.12 -18.72 3.62
CA TYR A 10 -9.00 -17.75 4.28
C TYR A 10 -9.27 -16.58 3.31
N ASP A 11 -10.33 -16.71 2.51
CA ASP A 11 -10.78 -15.63 1.63
C ASP A 11 -11.36 -14.48 2.47
N TYR A 12 -10.68 -13.33 2.47
CA TYR A 12 -11.04 -12.12 3.22
C TYR A 12 -12.47 -11.61 2.90
N GLU A 13 -12.99 -11.91 1.71
CA GLU A 13 -14.39 -11.74 1.30
C GLU A 13 -15.39 -12.21 2.37
N TYR A 14 -15.13 -13.34 3.03
CA TYR A 14 -16.07 -13.93 3.99
C TYR A 14 -16.21 -13.10 5.27
N MET A 15 -15.17 -12.39 5.69
CA MET A 15 -15.23 -11.50 6.87
C MET A 15 -15.96 -10.19 6.56
N VAL A 16 -15.77 -9.62 5.36
CA VAL A 16 -16.44 -8.39 4.93
C VAL A 16 -17.96 -8.60 4.81
N HIS A 17 -18.39 -9.74 4.27
CA HIS A 17 -19.81 -10.06 4.11
C HIS A 17 -20.61 -10.17 5.43
N GLN A 18 -19.97 -10.55 6.55
CA GLN A 18 -20.63 -10.63 7.85
C GLN A 18 -20.83 -9.26 8.53
N ILE A 19 -20.05 -8.24 8.14
CA ILE A 19 -20.14 -6.88 8.69
C ILE A 19 -21.31 -6.10 8.06
N ILE A 20 -21.61 -6.35 6.78
CA ILE A 20 -22.59 -5.58 6.00
C ILE A 20 -24.06 -5.94 6.33
N GLN A 21 -24.33 -7.12 6.89
CA GLN A 21 -25.70 -7.59 7.17
C GLN A 21 -26.42 -6.86 8.33
N ASN A 22 -25.72 -6.11 9.18
CA ASN A 22 -26.28 -5.58 10.44
C ASN A 22 -26.60 -4.07 10.44
N ILE A 23 -26.66 -3.41 9.27
CA ILE A 23 -27.04 -1.99 9.16
C ILE A 23 -28.50 -1.88 8.73
N GLU A 24 -29.42 -2.16 9.66
CA GLU A 24 -30.84 -1.83 9.51
C GLU A 24 -31.18 -0.50 10.22
N VAL A 25 -31.43 0.51 9.39
CA VAL A 25 -32.40 1.61 9.56
C VAL A 25 -32.58 2.24 10.95
N THR A 26 -32.24 3.52 11.07
CA THR A 26 -33.09 4.48 11.78
C THR A 26 -33.10 5.80 11.01
N ASP A 27 -34.19 6.03 10.28
CA ASP A 27 -34.38 7.18 9.41
C ASP A 27 -35.35 8.16 10.09
N GLN A 28 -34.96 9.43 10.27
CA GLN A 28 -35.85 10.46 10.81
C GLN A 28 -35.86 11.74 9.94
N LYS A 29 -36.80 11.69 8.99
CA LYS A 29 -37.28 12.73 8.08
C LYS A 29 -37.34 14.16 8.64
N SER A 30 -36.76 15.10 7.90
CA SER A 30 -37.39 16.40 7.60
C SER A 30 -36.98 16.89 6.21
N THR A 31 -37.86 17.63 5.54
CA THR A 31 -37.80 18.01 4.12
C THR A 31 -37.78 19.52 3.93
N ASP A 32 -37.03 20.03 2.95
CA ASP A 32 -37.56 21.07 2.06
C ASP A 32 -36.87 21.16 0.68
N GLU A 33 -37.45 21.96 -0.22
CA GLU A 33 -37.37 21.91 -1.71
C GLU A 33 -36.05 22.30 -2.45
N LYS A 34 -35.94 21.79 -3.70
CA LYS A 34 -35.51 22.40 -5.01
C LYS A 34 -34.33 23.40 -5.07
N GLU A 35 -33.54 23.57 -6.14
CA GLU A 35 -33.36 23.00 -7.51
C GLU A 35 -31.88 23.36 -7.91
N ASP A 36 -31.23 23.00 -9.03
CA ASP A 36 -31.64 22.49 -10.36
C ASP A 36 -30.52 21.61 -10.99
N THR A 37 -30.88 20.91 -12.08
CA THR A 37 -30.10 20.29 -13.17
C THR A 37 -28.61 20.66 -13.34
N THR A 38 -27.72 19.66 -13.43
CA THR A 38 -26.92 19.40 -14.65
C THR A 38 -26.27 18.02 -14.69
N ASN A 39 -26.44 17.36 -15.84
CA ASN A 39 -25.91 16.03 -16.16
C ASN A 39 -24.50 16.14 -16.75
N SER A 40 -23.54 15.34 -16.29
CA SER A 40 -22.30 15.11 -17.03
C SER A 40 -21.68 13.74 -16.76
N THR A 41 -22.39 12.69 -17.16
CA THR A 41 -21.79 11.38 -17.43
C THR A 41 -20.67 11.50 -18.45
N SER A 42 -19.51 10.91 -18.17
CA SER A 42 -18.52 10.58 -19.20
C SER A 42 -17.98 9.18 -18.98
N ASN A 43 -18.70 8.21 -19.54
CA ASN A 43 -18.14 6.90 -19.86
C ASN A 43 -17.05 7.07 -20.92
N SER A 44 -15.92 6.38 -20.75
CA SER A 44 -15.10 5.93 -21.87
C SER A 44 -14.49 4.57 -21.55
N THR A 45 -15.16 3.53 -22.04
CA THR A 45 -14.64 2.17 -22.14
C THR A 45 -13.91 2.05 -23.48
N THR A 46 -12.71 1.43 -23.52
CA THR A 46 -12.37 0.24 -24.35
C THR A 46 -10.87 0.09 -24.65
N ASN A 47 -10.32 -1.03 -24.15
CA ASN A 47 -9.47 -2.02 -24.84
C ASN A 47 -8.11 -1.71 -25.51
N SER A 48 -7.23 -2.70 -25.25
CA SER A 48 -6.24 -3.35 -26.12
C SER A 48 -4.80 -2.84 -26.12
N SER A 49 -3.99 -3.59 -25.37
CA SER A 49 -2.77 -4.27 -25.80
C SER A 49 -2.10 -3.82 -27.11
N ASP A 50 -0.82 -3.47 -27.02
CA ASP A 50 0.17 -4.05 -27.91
C ASP A 50 1.46 -4.41 -27.15
N ASN A 51 2.13 -5.45 -27.61
CA ASN A 51 3.35 -6.01 -27.03
C ASN A 51 4.44 -6.02 -28.11
N SER A 52 5.52 -5.27 -27.89
CA SER A 52 6.72 -5.37 -28.72
C SER A 52 7.98 -5.19 -27.89
N SER A 53 8.55 -6.34 -27.53
CA SER A 53 9.95 -6.49 -27.13
C SER A 53 10.87 -5.95 -28.23
N ASP A 54 11.70 -4.96 -27.90
CA ASP A 54 12.94 -4.69 -28.65
C ASP A 54 14.12 -4.52 -27.68
N THR A 55 15.11 -5.39 -27.80
CA THR A 55 16.30 -5.45 -26.94
C THR A 55 17.55 -5.01 -27.71
N PRO A 56 18.06 -3.79 -27.49
CA PRO A 56 19.40 -3.43 -27.92
C PRO A 56 20.44 -3.87 -26.88
N THR A 57 21.05 -5.05 -27.10
CA THR A 57 22.29 -5.43 -26.41
C THR A 57 23.41 -4.44 -26.77
N THR A 58 23.95 -3.70 -25.80
CA THR A 58 25.22 -2.97 -26.00
C THR A 58 26.05 -2.87 -24.71
N THR A 59 27.31 -3.29 -24.85
CA THR A 59 28.54 -3.12 -24.05
C THR A 59 28.51 -2.19 -22.82
N PRO A 60 29.13 -2.60 -21.68
CA PRO A 60 29.17 -1.78 -20.47
C PRO A 60 30.05 -0.52 -20.63
N SER A 61 29.42 0.64 -20.55
CA SER A 61 30.09 1.91 -20.28
C SER A 61 29.91 2.26 -18.80
N THR A 62 30.99 2.65 -18.12
CA THR A 62 30.99 2.94 -16.67
C THR A 62 30.43 4.33 -16.34
N SER A 63 29.23 4.61 -16.84
CA SER A 63 28.40 5.75 -16.47
C SER A 63 27.18 5.23 -15.71
N THR A 64 26.98 5.67 -14.47
CA THR A 64 25.75 5.37 -13.72
C THR A 64 24.54 5.73 -14.57
N PRO A 65 23.61 4.79 -14.84
CA PRO A 65 22.44 5.09 -15.66
C PRO A 65 21.62 6.19 -14.98
N SER A 66 21.18 7.17 -15.78
CA SER A 66 20.22 8.16 -15.30
C SER A 66 18.82 7.54 -15.24
N PRO A 67 17.99 7.87 -14.23
CA PRO A 67 16.73 7.19 -14.04
C PRO A 67 15.74 7.40 -15.19
N THR A 68 14.94 6.36 -15.46
CA THR A 68 13.88 6.35 -16.46
C THR A 68 12.75 7.32 -16.10
N THR A 69 11.79 7.50 -17.01
CA THR A 69 10.59 8.30 -16.72
C THR A 69 9.68 7.62 -15.69
N GLY A 70 9.55 6.29 -15.75
CA GLY A 70 8.71 5.53 -14.81
C GLY A 70 9.32 5.48 -13.41
N GLU A 71 10.63 5.24 -13.28
CA GLU A 71 11.38 5.36 -12.02
C GLU A 71 11.18 6.73 -11.33
N LYS A 72 11.21 7.82 -12.11
CA LYS A 72 10.94 9.19 -11.59
C LYS A 72 9.49 9.39 -11.16
N ASN A 73 8.55 8.79 -11.87
CA ASN A 73 7.12 8.85 -11.53
C ASN A 73 6.84 8.05 -10.25
N ALA A 74 7.30 6.80 -10.18
CA ALA A 74 7.21 5.96 -9.00
C ALA A 74 7.84 6.64 -7.78
N LEU A 75 9.02 7.26 -7.93
CA LEU A 75 9.68 8.01 -6.86
C LEU A 75 8.86 9.21 -6.35
N ARG A 76 8.15 9.91 -7.23
CA ARG A 76 7.23 11.00 -6.83
C ARG A 76 6.04 10.43 -6.06
N THR A 77 5.36 9.42 -6.61
CA THR A 77 4.22 8.76 -5.98
C THR A 77 4.58 8.16 -4.62
N ALA A 78 5.77 7.54 -4.50
CA ALA A 78 6.30 7.01 -3.24
C ALA A 78 6.41 8.09 -2.15
N ARG A 79 6.95 9.27 -2.51
CA ARG A 79 7.06 10.41 -1.59
C ARG A 79 5.69 11.01 -1.24
N GLU A 80 4.74 11.00 -2.17
CA GLU A 80 3.36 11.42 -1.93
C GLU A 80 2.70 10.50 -0.90
N TYR A 81 2.75 9.17 -1.05
CA TYR A 81 2.25 8.21 -0.06
C TYR A 81 2.84 8.41 1.33
N LEU A 82 4.17 8.53 1.43
CA LEU A 82 4.90 8.68 2.70
C LEU A 82 4.64 10.01 3.45
N ASN A 83 3.96 10.96 2.81
CA ASN A 83 3.46 12.19 3.46
C ASN A 83 2.11 11.99 4.15
N PHE A 84 1.30 11.00 3.72
CA PHE A 84 -0.06 10.77 4.22
C PHE A 84 -0.19 9.54 5.12
N SER A 85 0.58 8.48 4.86
CA SER A 85 0.53 7.22 5.61
C SER A 85 1.93 6.64 5.84
N ALA A 86 2.09 5.86 6.91
CA ALA A 86 3.30 5.11 7.15
C ALA A 86 3.36 3.82 6.33
N PHE A 87 4.52 3.54 5.71
CA PHE A 87 4.77 2.31 4.96
C PHE A 87 6.10 1.66 5.33
N SER A 88 6.13 0.33 5.39
CA SER A 88 7.37 -0.43 5.35
C SER A 88 7.98 -0.35 3.94
N TYR A 89 9.27 -0.67 3.82
CA TYR A 89 9.95 -0.73 2.51
C TYR A 89 9.21 -1.66 1.53
N THR A 90 8.85 -2.87 1.99
CA THR A 90 8.17 -3.86 1.14
C THR A 90 6.69 -3.53 0.92
N GLY A 91 6.03 -2.87 1.88
CA GLY A 91 4.66 -2.37 1.73
C GLY A 91 4.58 -1.25 0.69
N LEU A 92 5.54 -0.33 0.67
CA LEU A 92 5.61 0.74 -0.32
C LEU A 92 5.84 0.21 -1.73
N ILE A 93 6.72 -0.79 -1.91
CA ILE A 93 6.91 -1.46 -3.20
C ILE A 93 5.60 -2.07 -3.68
N LYS A 94 4.94 -2.89 -2.85
CA LYS A 94 3.64 -3.52 -3.19
C LYS A 94 2.56 -2.50 -3.54
N GLN A 95 2.51 -1.35 -2.86
CA GLN A 95 1.57 -0.28 -3.18
C GLN A 95 1.85 0.28 -4.59
N LEU A 96 3.11 0.54 -4.93
CA LEU A 96 3.48 1.07 -6.25
C LEU A 96 3.24 0.04 -7.37
N GLU A 97 3.51 -1.25 -7.12
CA GLU A 97 3.16 -2.35 -8.03
C GLU A 97 1.64 -2.44 -8.25
N TYR A 98 0.83 -2.23 -7.20
CA TYR A 98 -0.63 -2.15 -7.31
C TYR A 98 -1.12 -0.95 -8.13
N GLU A 99 -0.46 0.21 -8.01
CA GLU A 99 -0.69 1.38 -8.88
C GLU A 99 -0.19 1.19 -10.34
N GLY A 100 0.40 0.03 -10.65
CA GLY A 100 0.80 -0.37 -12.01
C GLY A 100 2.24 0.00 -12.40
N TYR A 101 3.09 0.40 -11.46
CA TYR A 101 4.53 0.53 -11.72
C TYR A 101 5.20 -0.85 -11.84
N LEU A 102 6.27 -0.93 -12.61
CA LEU A 102 7.08 -2.16 -12.68
C LEU A 102 7.82 -2.40 -11.35
N THR A 103 8.09 -3.66 -11.01
CA THR A 103 8.83 -4.03 -9.79
C THR A 103 10.16 -3.29 -9.68
N GLU A 104 10.89 -3.10 -10.78
CA GLU A 104 12.13 -2.34 -10.84
C GLU A 104 11.92 -0.85 -10.51
N GLU A 105 10.84 -0.25 -11.02
CA GLU A 105 10.49 1.16 -10.79
C GLU A 105 10.02 1.41 -9.35
N ALA A 106 9.22 0.49 -8.82
CA ALA A 106 8.76 0.50 -7.43
C ALA A 106 9.93 0.30 -6.44
N THR A 107 10.85 -0.63 -6.74
CA THR A 107 12.07 -0.84 -5.95
C THR A 107 12.97 0.39 -6.01
N TYR A 108 13.22 0.94 -7.21
CA TYR A 108 13.97 2.19 -7.38
C TYR A 108 13.36 3.33 -6.56
N ALA A 109 12.04 3.46 -6.58
CA ALA A 109 11.33 4.49 -5.83
C ALA A 109 11.50 4.31 -4.31
N ALA A 110 11.38 3.09 -3.79
CA ALA A 110 11.61 2.81 -2.38
C ALA A 110 13.07 3.11 -1.97
N ASP A 111 14.05 2.69 -2.76
CA ASP A 111 15.48 2.97 -2.50
C ASP A 111 15.80 4.47 -2.51
N ASN A 112 15.18 5.23 -3.41
CA ASN A 112 15.52 6.64 -3.66
C ASN A 112 14.57 7.65 -2.99
N CYS A 113 13.50 7.21 -2.31
CA CYS A 113 12.54 8.10 -1.65
C CYS A 113 13.12 8.88 -0.46
N ASN A 114 14.28 8.43 0.08
CA ASN A 114 14.95 8.96 1.27
C ASN A 114 14.17 8.77 2.58
N ALA A 115 13.29 7.77 2.66
CA ALA A 115 12.58 7.42 3.88
C ALA A 115 13.52 6.86 4.95
N ASN A 116 13.31 7.27 6.21
CA ASN A 116 13.85 6.56 7.36
C ASN A 116 12.86 5.47 7.78
N TRP A 117 13.16 4.21 7.47
CA TRP A 117 12.26 3.08 7.74
C TRP A 117 11.97 2.84 9.23
N ASN A 118 12.90 3.22 10.12
CA ASN A 118 12.67 3.20 11.56
C ASN A 118 11.63 4.26 11.98
N GLU A 119 11.68 5.46 11.40
CA GLU A 119 10.65 6.49 11.63
C GLU A 119 9.29 6.08 11.05
N GLN A 120 9.27 5.41 9.89
CA GLN A 120 8.02 4.89 9.32
C GLN A 120 7.40 3.82 10.23
N ALA A 121 8.21 2.90 10.77
CA ALA A 121 7.76 1.93 11.76
C ALA A 121 7.21 2.61 13.03
N ALA A 122 7.85 3.70 13.50
CA ALA A 122 7.38 4.47 14.65
C ALA A 122 6.06 5.22 14.38
N LYS A 123 5.84 5.72 13.16
CA LYS A 123 4.56 6.31 12.73
C LYS A 123 3.46 5.24 12.66
N SER A 124 3.72 4.11 11.99
CA SER A 124 2.78 3.00 11.86
C SER A 124 2.39 2.42 13.22
N ALA A 125 3.37 2.22 14.12
CA ALA A 125 3.12 1.81 15.51
C ALA A 125 2.15 2.76 16.21
N LYS A 126 2.34 4.08 16.05
CA LYS A 126 1.46 5.11 16.61
C LYS A 126 0.05 5.07 16.00
N GLU A 127 -0.05 4.88 14.69
CA GLU A 127 -1.31 4.80 13.96
C GLU A 127 -2.17 3.63 14.46
N TYR A 128 -1.60 2.44 14.64
CA TYR A 128 -2.31 1.30 15.26
C TYR A 128 -2.77 1.62 16.69
N LEU A 129 -1.91 2.21 17.52
CA LEU A 129 -2.22 2.54 18.92
C LEU A 129 -3.29 3.63 19.08
N ASN A 130 -3.46 4.50 18.08
CA ASN A 130 -4.54 5.49 18.07
C ASN A 130 -5.92 4.84 17.81
N VAL A 131 -5.96 3.65 17.19
CA VAL A 131 -7.20 2.96 16.81
C VAL A 131 -7.55 1.85 17.80
N SER A 132 -6.56 1.09 18.27
CA SER A 132 -6.73 -0.08 19.15
C SER A 132 -5.57 -0.22 20.14
N SER A 133 -5.85 -0.80 21.31
CA SER A 133 -4.81 -1.21 22.25
C SER A 133 -4.12 -2.49 21.79
N PHE A 134 -2.78 -2.54 21.89
CA PHE A 134 -1.95 -3.71 21.64
C PHE A 134 -1.05 -3.99 22.86
N SER A 135 -0.59 -5.23 23.05
CA SER A 135 0.63 -5.48 23.83
C SER A 135 1.88 -5.20 22.98
N ARG A 136 3.05 -5.05 23.64
CA ARG A 136 4.35 -4.83 22.98
C ARG A 136 4.61 -5.86 21.87
N GLN A 137 4.36 -7.14 22.15
CA GLN A 137 4.67 -8.21 21.22
C GLN A 137 3.67 -8.29 20.07
N GLU A 138 2.39 -8.03 20.32
CA GLU A 138 1.38 -8.01 19.26
C GLU A 138 1.63 -6.86 18.28
N LEU A 139 2.02 -5.67 18.77
CA LEU A 139 2.36 -4.55 17.90
C LEU A 139 3.64 -4.81 17.08
N ILE A 140 4.66 -5.44 17.66
CA ILE A 140 5.85 -5.89 16.92
C ILE A 140 5.45 -6.88 15.82
N ASN A 141 4.63 -7.88 16.15
CA ASN A 141 4.16 -8.87 15.18
C ASN A 141 3.32 -8.22 14.06
N GLN A 142 2.49 -7.22 14.38
CA GLN A 142 1.72 -6.47 13.39
C GLN A 142 2.64 -5.73 12.40
N LEU A 143 3.65 -5.02 12.89
CA LEU A 143 4.60 -4.31 12.02
C LEU A 143 5.41 -5.28 11.15
N ILE A 144 5.79 -6.45 11.67
CA ILE A 144 6.45 -7.50 10.87
C ILE A 144 5.51 -8.03 9.78
N TYR A 145 4.22 -8.19 10.09
CA TYR A 145 3.19 -8.56 9.09
C TYR A 145 3.02 -7.48 8.01
N GLU A 146 3.05 -6.19 8.38
CA GLU A 146 3.12 -5.06 7.43
C GLU A 146 4.45 -4.96 6.66
N GLY A 147 5.42 -5.85 6.93
CA GLY A 147 6.65 -5.99 6.17
C GLY A 147 7.82 -5.11 6.64
N TYR A 148 7.78 -4.61 7.87
CA TYR A 148 8.96 -4.04 8.55
C TYR A 148 9.91 -5.16 9.01
N THR A 149 11.21 -4.87 9.16
CA THR A 149 12.15 -5.81 9.80
C THR A 149 11.90 -5.91 11.30
N GLN A 150 12.44 -6.94 11.96
CA GLN A 150 12.37 -7.11 13.42
C GLN A 150 12.89 -5.85 14.15
N GLU A 151 14.02 -5.30 13.70
CA GLU A 151 14.67 -4.14 14.31
C GLU A 151 13.85 -2.86 14.10
N GLN A 152 13.25 -2.70 12.92
CA GLN A 152 12.35 -1.58 12.60
C GLN A 152 11.08 -1.64 13.47
N ALA A 153 10.46 -2.83 13.58
CA ALA A 153 9.30 -3.05 14.41
C ALA A 153 9.60 -2.77 15.90
N GLU A 154 10.68 -3.34 16.44
CA GLU A 154 11.12 -3.09 17.81
C GLU A 154 11.43 -1.62 18.08
N TYR A 155 12.09 -0.93 17.15
CA TYR A 155 12.31 0.51 17.23
C TYR A 155 10.98 1.27 17.30
N GLY A 156 10.07 1.00 16.35
CA GLY A 156 8.79 1.70 16.23
C GLY A 156 7.91 1.53 17.47
N VAL A 157 7.86 0.33 18.03
CA VAL A 157 7.16 0.04 19.27
C VAL A 157 7.81 0.72 20.47
N THR A 158 9.14 0.70 20.58
CA THR A 158 9.88 1.38 21.67
C THR A 158 9.67 2.91 21.64
N GLN A 159 9.61 3.54 20.45
CA GLN A 159 9.30 4.97 20.32
C GLN A 159 7.88 5.35 20.77
N ASN A 160 6.98 4.38 20.95
CA ASN A 160 5.59 4.59 21.38
C ASN A 160 5.32 4.12 22.83
N GLY A 161 6.36 4.00 23.66
CA GLY A 161 6.22 3.87 25.12
C GLY A 161 6.25 2.44 25.68
N TYR A 162 6.92 1.51 24.99
CA TYR A 162 7.14 0.11 25.39
C TYR A 162 8.62 -0.24 25.59
#